data_AF-A0A1H1JQG3-F1
#
_entry.id   AF-A0A1H1JQG3-F1
#
_cell.length_a   1.000
_cell.length_b   1.000
_cell.length_c   1.000
_cell.angle_alpha   90.00
_cell.angle_beta   90.00
_cell.angle_gamma   90.00
#
_symmetry.space_group_name_H-M   'P 1'
#
loop_
_entity.id
_entity.type
_entity.pdbx_description
1 polymer ?
#
loop_
_entity_poly.entity_id
_entity_poly.type
_entity_poly.pdbx_seq_one_letter_code
_entity_poly.pdbx_strand_id
1 'polypeptide(L)'
;MMLLRILFLVLAAALLATILWALGTSSVHDGFAHVTAEPWGLVTFADLYLGFLVAAIVIAATEDRRVLALLLIVGVFMLGNLVTASWLAWRAPRLLARLRARD
;
A
#
# COMPACT_ATOMS: atom_id res chain seq x y z
N MET A 1 2.14 18.51 7.61
CA MET A 1 1.21 17.46 8.09
C MET A 1 -0.01 17.32 7.20
N MET A 2 -0.78 18.40 6.98
CA MET A 2 -1.95 18.36 6.10
C MET A 2 -1.60 18.07 4.64
N LEU A 3 -0.55 18.69 4.10
CA LEU A 3 -0.09 18.44 2.72
C LEU A 3 0.25 16.97 2.45
N LEU A 4 1.07 16.34 3.32
CA LEU A 4 1.43 14.92 3.19
C LEU A 4 0.21 14.01 3.28
N ARG A 5 -0.71 14.30 4.20
CA ARG A 5 -1.96 13.54 4.32
C ARG A 5 -2.80 13.63 3.05
N ILE A 6 -2.96 14.83 2.50
CA ILE A 6 -3.69 15.04 1.23
C ILE A 6 -2.99 14.29 0.10
N LEU A 7 -1.67 14.37 0.00
CA LEU A 7 -0.90 13.66 -1.02
C LEU A 7 -1.16 12.14 -0.96
N PHE A 8 -1.04 11.52 0.21
CA PHE A 8 -1.31 10.09 0.36
C PHE A 8 -2.76 9.71 0.03
N LEU A 9 -3.73 10.56 0.39
CA LEU A 9 -5.14 10.33 0.02
C LEU A 9 -5.36 10.43 -1.49
N VAL A 10 -4.71 11.38 -2.16
CA VAL A 10 -4.76 11.52 -3.62
C VAL A 10 -4.14 10.29 -4.29
N LEU A 11 -3.00 9.80 -3.80
CA LEU A 11 -2.37 8.58 -4.33
C LEU A 11 -3.27 7.34 -4.13
N ALA A 12 -3.88 7.20 -2.96
CA ALA A 12 -4.86 6.14 -2.69
C ALA A 12 -6.08 6.24 -3.64
N ALA A 13 -6.65 7.43 -3.82
CA ALA A 13 -7.78 7.66 -4.70
C ALA A 13 -7.44 7.38 -6.17
N ALA A 14 -6.26 7.81 -6.63
CA ALA A 14 -5.78 7.54 -7.98
C ALA A 14 -5.64 6.03 -8.22
N LEU A 15 -5.02 5.29 -7.30
CA LEU A 15 -4.90 3.85 -7.41
C LEU A 15 -6.27 3.16 -7.40
N LEU A 16 -7.17 3.55 -6.50
CA LEU A 16 -8.54 3.02 -6.48
C LEU A 16 -9.26 3.25 -7.81
N ALA A 17 -9.13 4.45 -8.41
CA ALA A 17 -9.71 4.75 -9.71
C ALA A 17 -9.16 3.83 -10.81
N THR A 18 -7.85 3.59 -10.84
CA THR A 18 -7.23 2.65 -11.81
C THR A 18 -7.67 1.20 -11.61
N ILE A 19 -7.86 0.76 -10.36
CA ILE A 19 -8.40 -0.58 -10.04
C ILE A 19 -9.82 -0.70 -10.57
N LEU A 20 -10.69 0.27 -10.28
CA LEU A 20 -12.09 0.26 -10.74
C LEU A 20 -12.18 0.30 -12.26
N TRP A 21 -11.32 1.08 -12.92
CA TRP A 21 -11.22 1.10 -14.38
C TRP A 21 -10.82 -0.28 -14.93
N ALA A 22 -9.77 -0.91 -14.37
CA ALA A 22 -9.30 -2.22 -14.81
C ALA A 22 -10.33 -3.34 -14.60
N LEU A 23 -11.06 -3.31 -13.48
CA LEU A 23 -12.16 -4.24 -13.20
C LEU A 23 -13.33 -4.09 -14.20
N GLY A 24 -13.49 -2.91 -14.80
CA GLY A 24 -14.47 -2.66 -15.85
C GLY A 24 -14.03 -3.10 -17.24
N THR A 25 -12.74 -3.40 -17.47
CA THR A 25 -12.20 -3.76 -18.79
C THR A 25 -11.86 -5.25 -18.93
N SER A 26 -11.46 -5.91 -17.84
CA SER A 26 -11.06 -7.32 -17.86
C SER A 26 -11.25 -7.98 -16.50
N SER A 27 -11.33 -9.31 -16.48
CA SER A 27 -11.36 -10.03 -15.20
C SER A 27 -9.99 -9.95 -14.52
N VAL A 28 -9.99 -9.99 -13.18
CA VAL A 28 -8.74 -10.02 -12.40
C VAL A 28 -7.87 -11.23 -12.82
N HIS A 29 -8.51 -12.38 -13.08
CA HIS A 29 -7.78 -13.59 -13.47
C HIS A 29 -7.05 -13.41 -14.81
N ASP A 30 -7.74 -12.87 -15.82
CA ASP A 30 -7.14 -12.67 -17.15
C ASP A 30 -6.00 -11.64 -17.10
N GLY A 31 -6.18 -10.57 -16.33
CA GLY A 31 -5.12 -9.58 -16.09
C GLY A 31 -3.87 -10.20 -15.44
N PHE A 32 -4.05 -11.03 -14.41
CA PHE A 32 -2.94 -11.73 -13.76
C PHE A 32 -2.27 -12.76 -14.69
N ALA A 33 -3.05 -13.54 -15.44
CA ALA A 33 -2.51 -14.49 -16.41
C ALA A 33 -1.66 -13.78 -17.48
N HIS A 34 -2.11 -12.61 -17.96
CA HIS A 34 -1.36 -11.84 -18.94
C HIS A 34 -0.03 -11.31 -18.39
N VAL A 35 -0.04 -10.73 -17.18
CA VAL A 35 1.18 -10.19 -16.56
C VAL A 35 2.16 -11.30 -16.20
N THR A 36 1.70 -12.41 -15.63
CA THR A 36 2.59 -13.54 -15.25
C THR A 36 3.18 -14.29 -16.44
N ALA A 37 2.60 -14.19 -17.63
CA ALA A 37 3.14 -14.80 -18.84
C ALA A 37 4.40 -14.10 -19.36
N GLU A 38 4.69 -12.88 -18.91
CA GLU A 38 5.81 -12.07 -19.36
C GLU A 38 6.89 -11.96 -18.25
N PRO A 39 8.19 -12.13 -18.57
CA PRO A 39 9.26 -12.11 -17.58
C PRO A 39 9.35 -10.83 -16.72
N TRP A 40 9.19 -9.65 -17.33
CA TRP A 40 9.13 -8.39 -16.58
C TRP A 40 7.85 -8.25 -15.75
N GLY A 41 6.76 -8.90 -16.11
CA GLY A 41 5.56 -8.98 -15.28
C GLY A 41 5.81 -9.74 -13.99
N LEU A 42 6.61 -10.83 -14.02
CA LEU A 42 7.08 -11.50 -12.81
C LEU A 42 8.00 -10.60 -11.97
N VAL A 43 8.91 -9.86 -12.61
CA VAL A 43 9.77 -8.88 -11.91
C VAL A 43 8.94 -7.78 -11.25
N THR A 44 7.89 -7.31 -11.92
CA THR A 44 6.95 -6.30 -11.41
C THR A 44 6.21 -6.81 -10.18
N PHE A 45 5.75 -8.07 -10.19
CA PHE A 45 5.17 -8.68 -8.99
C PHE A 45 6.19 -8.83 -7.86
N ALA A 46 7.42 -9.27 -8.17
CA ALA A 46 8.45 -9.38 -7.16
C ALA A 46 8.75 -8.02 -6.50
N ASP A 47 8.96 -6.96 -7.30
CA ASP A 47 9.15 -5.59 -6.83
C ASP A 47 7.99 -5.13 -5.93
N LEU A 48 6.75 -5.34 -6.40
CA LEU A 48 5.54 -4.96 -5.67
C LEU A 48 5.43 -5.68 -4.32
N TYR A 49 5.56 -7.01 -4.29
CA TYR A 49 5.41 -7.80 -3.06
C TYR A 49 6.58 -7.64 -2.10
N LEU A 50 7.79 -7.40 -2.59
CA LEU A 50 8.91 -7.00 -1.73
C LEU A 50 8.65 -5.62 -1.10
N GLY A 51 8.10 -4.68 -1.86
CA GLY A 51 7.62 -3.39 -1.33
C GLY A 51 6.54 -3.57 -0.26
N PHE A 52 5.59 -4.48 -0.46
CA PHE A 52 4.56 -4.82 0.54
C PHE A 52 5.15 -5.40 1.81
N LEU A 53 6.14 -6.29 1.70
CA LEU A 53 6.84 -6.84 2.85
C LEU A 53 7.54 -5.74 3.65
N VAL A 54 8.23 -4.81 2.97
CA VAL A 54 8.86 -3.65 3.62
C VAL A 54 7.81 -2.82 4.35
N ALA A 55 6.68 -2.49 3.71
CA ALA A 55 5.59 -1.73 4.34
C ALA A 55 5.01 -2.48 5.55
N ALA A 56 4.82 -3.79 5.45
CA ALA A 56 4.32 -4.64 6.52
C ALA A 56 5.24 -4.64 7.75
N ILE A 57 6.56 -4.70 7.53
CA ILE A 57 7.56 -4.60 8.61
C ILE A 57 7.46 -3.25 9.31
N VAL A 58 7.34 -2.15 8.55
CA VAL A 58 7.20 -0.81 9.12
C VAL A 58 5.90 -0.68 9.92
N ILE A 59 4.78 -1.19 9.41
CA ILE A 59 3.50 -1.22 10.13
C ILE A 59 3.63 -2.02 11.42
N ALA A 60 4.19 -3.22 11.36
CA ALA A 60 4.40 -4.08 12.54
C ALA A 60 5.27 -3.42 13.61
N ALA A 61 6.30 -2.67 13.18
CA ALA A 61 7.23 -2.00 14.10
C ALA A 61 6.68 -0.70 14.71
N THR A 62 5.72 -0.04 14.06
CA THR A 62 5.26 1.30 14.45
C THR A 62 3.87 1.32 15.09
N GLU A 63 3.05 0.29 14.86
CA GLU A 63 1.68 0.23 15.36
C GLU A 63 1.63 -0.46 16.74
N ASP A 64 1.15 0.28 17.75
CA ASP A 64 1.10 -0.21 19.13
C ASP A 64 0.07 -1.36 19.29
N ARG A 65 -0.97 -1.38 18.45
CA ARG A 65 -2.05 -2.37 18.49
C ARG A 65 -1.79 -3.52 17.53
N ARG A 66 -1.35 -4.67 18.06
CA ARG A 66 -1.02 -5.88 17.28
C ARG A 66 -2.14 -6.36 16.34
N VAL A 67 -3.39 -6.33 16.79
CA VAL A 67 -4.54 -6.75 15.96
C VAL A 67 -4.73 -5.80 14.76
N LEU A 68 -4.63 -4.48 15.00
CA LEU A 68 -4.73 -3.50 13.91
C LEU A 68 -3.54 -3.65 12.94
N ALA A 69 -2.33 -3.87 13.46
CA ALA A 69 -1.16 -4.12 12.64
C ALA A 69 -1.38 -5.34 11.72
N LEU A 70 -1.88 -6.45 12.28
CA LEU A 70 -2.18 -7.66 11.51
C LEU A 70 -3.23 -7.40 10.42
N LEU A 71 -4.33 -6.72 10.75
CA LEU A 71 -5.37 -6.36 9.77
C LEU A 71 -4.82 -5.49 8.64
N LEU A 72 -3.96 -4.52 8.97
CA LEU A 72 -3.31 -3.67 7.98
C LEU A 72 -2.35 -4.45 7.09
N ILE A 73 -1.54 -5.35 7.66
CA ILE A 73 -0.61 -6.20 6.91
C ILE A 73 -1.37 -7.09 5.93
N VAL A 74 -2.41 -7.77 6.39
CA VAL A 74 -3.28 -8.56 5.50
C VAL A 74 -3.88 -7.66 4.42
N GLY A 75 -4.35 -6.45 4.80
CA GLY A 75 -4.84 -5.45 3.87
C GLY A 75 -3.81 -5.04 2.80
N VAL A 76 -2.53 -4.87 3.17
CA VAL A 76 -1.46 -4.53 2.21
C VAL A 76 -1.24 -5.68 1.22
N PHE A 77 -1.24 -6.94 1.65
CA PHE A 77 -1.06 -8.05 0.70
C PHE A 77 -2.27 -8.26 -0.23
N MET A 78 -3.47 -7.82 0.16
CA MET A 78 -4.69 -7.95 -0.65
C MET A 78 -4.96 -6.74 -1.54
N LEU A 79 -4.78 -5.53 -1.01
CA LEU A 79 -5.15 -4.25 -1.66
C LEU A 79 -3.93 -3.38 -1.99
N GLY A 80 -2.73 -3.83 -1.65
CA GLY A 80 -1.47 -3.20 -1.98
C GLY A 80 -1.33 -1.79 -1.44
N ASN A 81 -0.81 -0.91 -2.29
CA ASN A 81 -0.48 0.46 -1.94
C ASN A 81 -1.70 1.33 -1.59
N LEU A 82 -2.92 0.86 -1.85
CA LEU A 82 -4.14 1.53 -1.40
C LEU A 82 -4.19 1.58 0.13
N VAL A 83 -3.87 0.45 0.78
CA VAL A 83 -3.82 0.36 2.24
C VAL A 83 -2.60 1.09 2.78
N THR A 84 -1.43 0.91 2.17
CA THR A 84 -0.20 1.61 2.59
C THR A 84 -0.36 3.12 2.57
N ALA A 85 -0.89 3.69 1.48
CA ALA A 85 -1.12 5.13 1.36
C ALA A 85 -2.18 5.62 2.35
N SER A 86 -3.29 4.90 2.50
CA SER A 86 -4.34 5.24 3.48
C SER A 86 -3.82 5.21 4.92
N TRP A 87 -3.00 4.22 5.25
CA TRP A 87 -2.35 4.10 6.54
C TRP A 87 -1.36 5.25 6.78
N LEU A 88 -0.53 5.60 5.80
CA LEU A 88 0.38 6.75 5.90
C LEU A 88 -0.38 8.07 6.03
N ALA A 89 -1.49 8.27 5.29
CA ALA A 89 -2.35 9.43 5.47
C ALA A 89 -2.86 9.56 6.92
N TRP A 90 -3.16 8.43 7.57
CA TRP A 90 -3.63 8.40 8.95
C TRP A 90 -2.51 8.55 9.99
N ARG A 91 -1.38 7.88 9.79
CA ARG A 91 -0.27 7.80 10.77
C ARG A 91 0.81 8.87 10.60
N ALA A 92 0.90 9.52 9.43
CA ALA A 92 1.94 10.52 9.14
C ALA A 92 2.14 11.58 10.24
N PRO A 93 1.09 12.19 10.84
CA PRO A 93 1.29 13.19 11.88
C PRO A 93 2.01 12.63 13.12
N ARG A 94 1.68 11.40 13.53
CA ARG A 94 2.29 10.75 14.70
C ARG A 94 3.72 10.29 14.40
N LEU A 95 3.94 9.69 13.23
CA LEU A 95 5.27 9.23 12.81
C LEU A 95 6.24 10.42 12.71
N LEU A 96 5.83 11.52 12.08
CA LEU A 96 6.67 12.70 11.93
C LEU A 96 6.94 13.41 13.26
N ALA A 97 5.97 13.44 14.17
CA ALA A 97 6.18 13.96 15.51
C ALA A 97 7.23 13.12 16.28
N ARG A 98 7.18 11.79 16.18
CA ARG A 98 8.17 10.90 16.80
C ARG A 98 9.57 11.03 16.20
N LEU A 99 9.68 11.22 14.88
CA LEU A 99 10.97 11.43 14.21
C LEU A 99 11.61 12.76 14.62
N ARG A 100 10.84 13.86 14.59
CA ARG A 100 11.34 15.19 14.96
C ARG A 100 11.66 15.36 16.45
N ALA A 101 11.09 14.52 17.31
CA ALA A 101 11.39 14.55 18.75
C ALA A 101 12.69 13.81 19.10
N ARG A 102 13.32 13.14 18.12
CA ARG A 102 14.61 12.45 18.28
C ARG A 102 15.79 13.22 17.66
N ASP A 103 15.52 14.33 16.99
CA ASP A 103 16.49 15.30 16.47
C ASP A 103 16.69 16.43 17.49
#